data_AF-A0A3M1K9M9-F1
#
_entry.id   AF-A0A3M1K9M9-F1
#
_cell.length_a   1.000
_cell.length_b   1.000
_cell.length_c   1.000
_cell.angle_alpha   90.00
_cell.angle_beta   90.00
_cell.angle_gamma   90.00
#
_symmetry.space_group_name_H-M   'P 1'
#
loop_
_entity.id
_entity.type
_entity.pdbx_description
1 polymer ?
#
loop_
_entity_poly.entity_id
_entity_poly.type
_entity_poly.pdbx_seq_one_letter_code
_entity_poly.pdbx_strand_id
1 'polypeptide(L)'
;MRCRHRRLLPTAFRARWAIFFLLPLILAAAGAGSLGKARASEGEGAGAQDELRYIDMKPVDVPLTRAGYLQGRFIVRAALKVETAKARAKVEAAMPKLEAAFLMAIADLTRYDIEAGAPIDIPLVRARLQRAADTVLGPGVTTVFIHEAMTSR
;
A
#
# COMPACT_ATOMS: atom_id res chain seq x y z
N MET A 1 -41.05 -45.11 -6.36
CA MET A 1 -40.39 -44.07 -7.17
C MET A 1 -38.96 -43.89 -6.64
N ARG A 2 -37.96 -44.09 -7.51
CA ARG A 2 -36.52 -44.00 -7.19
C ARG A 2 -36.05 -42.58 -7.52
N CYS A 3 -35.44 -41.88 -6.56
CA CYS A 3 -34.59 -40.73 -6.87
C CYS A 3 -33.20 -40.95 -6.24
N ARG A 4 -32.22 -41.01 -7.14
CA ARG A 4 -30.82 -41.33 -6.96
C ARG A 4 -30.06 -40.05 -7.30
N HIS A 5 -29.48 -39.34 -6.34
CA HIS A 5 -28.46 -38.33 -6.63
C HIS A 5 -27.42 -38.36 -5.51
N ARG A 6 -26.33 -39.09 -5.69
CA ARG A 6 -25.07 -38.66 -6.35
C ARG A 6 -24.17 -37.94 -5.33
N ARG A 7 -23.41 -38.76 -4.60
CA ARG A 7 -22.19 -38.33 -3.91
C ARG A 7 -21.18 -37.90 -4.96
N LEU A 8 -20.59 -36.72 -4.83
CA LEU A 8 -19.26 -36.40 -5.37
C LEU A 8 -18.56 -35.47 -4.38
N LEU A 9 -17.47 -35.99 -3.81
CA LEU A 9 -16.49 -35.32 -2.96
C LEU A 9 -15.65 -34.34 -3.81
N PRO A 10 -15.25 -33.17 -3.29
CA PRO A 10 -14.04 -32.51 -3.77
C PRO A 10 -12.86 -32.91 -2.88
N THR A 11 -12.15 -33.96 -3.31
CA THR A 11 -10.76 -34.23 -2.96
C THR A 11 -9.85 -33.27 -3.74
N ALA A 12 -8.74 -32.87 -3.11
CA ALA A 12 -7.45 -32.42 -3.71
C ALA A 12 -6.97 -31.03 -3.28
N PHE A 13 -6.83 -30.83 -1.98
CA PHE A 13 -5.82 -29.92 -1.41
C PHE A 13 -4.56 -30.76 -1.17
N ARG A 14 -3.68 -30.89 -2.17
CA ARG A 14 -2.34 -31.47 -1.97
C ARG A 14 -1.29 -30.44 -2.30
N ALA A 15 -0.70 -29.98 -1.20
CA ALA A 15 0.45 -29.12 -1.08
C ALA A 15 1.58 -29.56 -2.03
N ARG A 16 1.94 -28.65 -2.94
CA ARG A 16 3.12 -28.72 -3.79
C ARG A 16 4.31 -28.15 -3.02
N TRP A 17 4.65 -28.81 -1.92
CA TRP A 17 5.85 -28.57 -1.10
C TRP A 17 6.82 -29.73 -1.37
N ALA A 18 7.61 -29.60 -2.42
CA ALA A 18 8.71 -30.51 -2.67
C ALA A 18 9.70 -29.84 -3.63
N ILE A 19 10.97 -29.90 -3.24
CA ILE A 19 12.15 -29.83 -4.10
C ILE A 19 12.57 -28.41 -4.50
N PHE A 20 13.47 -27.82 -3.71
CA PHE A 20 14.68 -27.21 -4.25
C PHE A 20 15.79 -27.29 -3.19
N PHE A 21 16.15 -28.54 -2.91
CA PHE A 21 17.28 -28.93 -2.08
C PHE A 21 18.26 -29.59 -3.03
N LEU A 22 19.15 -28.83 -3.68
CA LEU A 22 20.41 -29.30 -4.30
C LEU A 22 21.05 -28.16 -5.12
N LEU A 23 22.05 -27.48 -4.56
CA LEU A 23 23.33 -27.22 -5.24
C LEU A 23 24.30 -26.50 -4.27
N PRO A 24 25.18 -27.20 -3.55
CA PRO A 24 26.44 -26.63 -3.11
C PRO A 24 27.52 -26.89 -4.18
N LEU A 25 28.63 -26.15 -4.06
CA LEU A 25 29.96 -26.46 -4.63
C LEU A 25 30.25 -25.95 -6.07
N ILE A 26 30.77 -24.72 -6.17
CA ILE A 26 31.91 -24.46 -7.07
C ILE A 26 32.99 -23.70 -6.29
N LEU A 27 34.20 -24.23 -6.46
CA LEU A 27 35.45 -24.00 -5.77
C LEU A 27 36.31 -22.98 -6.55
N ALA A 28 37.19 -22.30 -5.83
CA ALA A 28 38.48 -21.71 -6.27
C ALA A 28 38.47 -20.50 -7.23
N ALA A 29 39.13 -19.41 -6.85
CA ALA A 29 40.58 -19.24 -7.01
C ALA A 29 40.98 -17.77 -6.79
N ALA A 30 42.17 -17.61 -6.22
CA ALA A 30 42.81 -16.35 -5.87
C ALA A 30 43.15 -15.48 -7.10
N GLY A 31 43.04 -14.16 -6.92
CA GLY A 31 43.54 -13.15 -7.84
C GLY A 31 43.88 -11.87 -7.08
N ALA A 32 45.17 -11.72 -6.78
CA ALA A 32 45.75 -10.52 -6.21
C ALA A 32 45.81 -9.39 -7.26
N GLY A 33 45.61 -8.15 -6.82
CA GLY A 33 46.11 -6.96 -7.53
C GLY A 33 45.05 -5.98 -8.01
N SER A 34 44.97 -4.82 -7.34
CA SER A 34 45.16 -3.50 -7.94
C SER A 34 44.52 -2.41 -7.08
N LEU A 35 45.36 -1.55 -6.53
CA LEU A 35 44.98 -0.26 -5.96
C LEU A 35 44.41 0.60 -7.11
N GLY A 36 43.10 0.81 -7.13
CA GLY A 36 42.41 1.61 -8.13
C GLY A 36 41.32 2.46 -7.49
N LYS A 37 41.65 3.72 -7.24
CA LYS A 37 40.74 4.76 -6.73
C LYS A 37 39.70 5.11 -7.80
N ALA A 38 38.47 4.65 -7.64
CA ALA A 38 37.29 5.22 -8.28
C ALA A 38 36.07 4.94 -7.40
N ARG A 39 35.76 5.87 -6.48
CA ARG A 39 34.43 5.95 -5.87
C ARG A 39 33.51 6.49 -6.96
N ALA A 40 33.09 5.60 -7.86
CA ALA A 40 31.99 5.86 -8.76
C ALA A 40 30.70 5.83 -7.94
N SER A 41 29.96 6.92 -8.04
CA SER A 41 28.61 7.07 -7.49
C SER A 41 27.68 6.13 -8.26
N GLU A 42 27.53 4.91 -7.77
CA GLU A 42 26.51 3.95 -8.25
C GLU A 42 25.18 4.25 -7.52
N GLY A 43 24.61 5.41 -7.86
CA GLY A 43 23.22 5.77 -7.59
C GLY A 43 22.41 5.48 -8.83
N GLU A 44 22.33 4.20 -9.19
CA GLU A 44 21.80 3.69 -10.43
C GLU A 44 20.27 3.83 -10.49
N GLY A 45 19.80 4.82 -11.25
CA GLY A 45 18.81 4.63 -12.32
C GLY A 45 17.40 4.10 -12.01
N ALA A 46 17.02 3.84 -10.76
CA ALA A 46 15.67 3.34 -10.42
C ALA A 46 14.68 4.47 -10.03
N GLY A 47 15.18 5.64 -9.62
CA GLY A 47 14.36 6.68 -8.98
C GLY A 47 13.41 7.43 -9.92
N ALA A 48 13.84 7.78 -11.13
CA ALA A 48 13.09 8.73 -11.96
C ALA A 48 11.78 8.14 -12.53
N GLN A 49 11.73 6.83 -12.82
CA GLN A 49 10.51 6.19 -13.34
C GLN A 49 9.52 5.82 -12.22
N ASP A 50 10.03 5.51 -11.02
CA ASP A 50 9.18 5.17 -9.88
C ASP A 50 8.54 6.44 -9.27
N GLU A 51 9.29 7.54 -9.23
CA GLU A 51 8.79 8.87 -8.87
C GLU A 51 7.74 9.40 -9.86
N LEU A 52 7.79 8.98 -11.13
CA LEU A 52 6.73 9.28 -12.10
C LEU A 52 5.44 8.50 -11.82
N ARG A 53 5.50 7.39 -11.09
CA ARG A 53 4.37 6.50 -10.83
C ARG A 53 3.72 6.73 -9.48
N TYR A 54 4.46 7.14 -8.46
CA TYR A 54 3.91 7.33 -7.12
C TYR A 54 4.08 8.77 -6.65
N ILE A 55 2.99 9.33 -6.14
CA ILE A 55 2.99 10.65 -5.51
C ILE A 55 2.66 10.44 -4.04
N ASP A 56 3.63 10.69 -3.17
CA ASP A 56 3.44 10.58 -1.73
C ASP A 56 2.49 11.65 -1.22
N MET A 57 1.53 11.23 -0.39
CA MET A 57 0.65 12.14 0.32
C MET A 57 1.26 12.50 1.67
N LYS A 58 0.95 13.70 2.15
CA LYS A 58 1.20 14.02 3.56
C LYS A 58 0.47 13.02 4.45
N PRO A 59 1.11 12.52 5.51
CA PRO A 59 0.45 11.67 6.49
C PRO A 59 -0.80 12.36 7.05
N VAL A 60 -1.91 11.63 7.10
CA VAL A 60 -3.15 12.10 7.71
C VAL A 60 -3.18 11.59 9.14
N ASP A 61 -3.27 12.52 10.09
CA ASP A 61 -3.30 12.22 11.51
C ASP A 61 -4.55 12.85 12.14
N VAL A 62 -5.43 12.00 12.65
CA VAL A 62 -6.70 12.42 13.24
C VAL A 62 -6.87 11.87 14.66
N PRO A 63 -7.48 12.62 15.57
CA PRO A 63 -7.81 12.11 16.90
C PRO A 63 -8.90 11.03 16.83
N LEU A 64 -8.76 10.00 17.66
CA LEU A 64 -9.80 9.02 17.95
C LEU A 64 -10.55 9.45 19.19
N THR A 65 -11.83 9.78 19.07
CA THR A 65 -12.67 10.19 20.19
C THR A 65 -13.85 9.24 20.39
N ARG A 66 -14.14 8.90 21.64
CA ARG A 66 -15.31 8.08 22.01
C ARG A 66 -15.96 8.66 23.26
N ALA A 67 -17.28 8.84 23.20
CA ALA A 67 -18.06 9.45 24.27
C ALA A 67 -17.50 10.80 24.76
N GLY A 68 -16.92 11.60 23.85
CA GLY A 68 -16.32 12.91 24.17
C GLY A 68 -14.89 12.87 24.70
N TYR A 69 -14.31 11.68 24.92
CA TYR A 69 -12.93 11.53 25.41
C TYR A 69 -11.97 11.15 24.28
N LEU A 70 -10.75 11.71 24.32
CA LEU A 70 -9.65 11.32 23.44
C LEU A 70 -9.12 9.94 23.86
N GLN A 71 -9.16 8.98 22.94
CA GLN A 71 -8.72 7.61 23.14
C GLN A 71 -7.37 7.32 22.47
N GLY A 72 -6.93 8.20 21.58
CA GLY A 72 -5.70 8.04 20.81
C GLY A 72 -5.72 8.84 19.51
N ARG A 73 -4.87 8.43 18.57
CA ARG A 73 -4.72 9.01 17.24
C ARG A 73 -4.71 7.91 16.19
N PHE A 74 -5.24 8.21 15.02
CA PHE A 74 -5.15 7.35 13.85
C PHE A 74 -4.33 8.04 12.78
N ILE A 75 -3.24 7.39 12.38
CA ILE A 75 -2.26 7.92 11.43
C ILE A 75 -2.25 7.03 10.20
N VAL A 76 -2.40 7.63 9.02
CA VAL A 76 -2.37 6.95 7.73
C VAL A 76 -1.33 7.59 6.82
N ARG A 77 -0.43 6.77 6.28
CA ARG A 77 0.49 7.14 5.20
C ARG A 77 0.03 6.48 3.90
N ALA A 78 -0.19 7.29 2.89
CA ALA A 78 -0.65 6.82 1.59
C ALA A 78 0.12 7.47 0.45
N ALA A 79 0.14 6.78 -0.69
CA ALA A 79 0.62 7.31 -1.95
C ALA A 79 -0.43 7.11 -3.03
N LEU A 80 -0.32 7.92 -4.07
CA LEU A 80 -1.18 7.90 -5.24
C LEU A 80 -0.41 7.35 -6.41
N LYS A 81 -0.85 6.21 -6.94
CA LYS A 81 -0.30 5.65 -8.16
C LYS A 81 -0.94 6.30 -9.38
N VAL A 82 -0.13 6.89 -10.24
CA VAL A 82 -0.53 7.50 -11.51
C VAL A 82 0.20 6.81 -12.66
N GLU A 83 -0.52 6.60 -13.76
CA GLU A 83 0.03 5.86 -14.93
C GLU A 83 0.57 6.81 -16.02
N THR A 84 0.25 8.11 -15.98
CA THR A 84 0.62 9.07 -17.02
C THR A 84 1.05 10.41 -16.44
N ALA A 85 1.95 11.11 -17.14
CA ALA A 85 2.39 12.46 -16.77
C ALA A 85 1.23 13.47 -16.74
N LYS A 86 0.23 13.32 -17.61
CA LYS A 86 -0.99 14.15 -17.59
C LYS A 86 -1.82 13.93 -16.33
N ALA A 87 -1.96 12.68 -15.88
CA ALA A 87 -2.62 12.36 -14.62
C ALA A 87 -1.85 12.93 -13.43
N ARG A 88 -0.51 12.81 -13.43
CA ARG A 88 0.36 13.42 -12.42
C ARG A 88 0.15 14.93 -12.28
N ALA A 89 0.23 15.67 -13.38
CA ALA A 89 0.01 17.13 -13.35
C ALA A 89 -1.39 17.50 -12.84
N LYS A 90 -2.42 16.70 -13.17
CA LYS A 90 -3.78 16.89 -12.65
C LYS A 90 -3.84 16.65 -11.13
N VAL A 91 -3.20 15.60 -10.64
CA VAL A 91 -3.12 15.28 -9.21
C VAL A 91 -2.39 16.37 -8.45
N GLU A 92 -1.22 16.81 -8.93
CA GLU A 92 -0.43 17.87 -8.33
C GLU A 92 -1.20 19.19 -8.25
N ALA A 93 -1.90 19.58 -9.34
CA ALA A 93 -2.73 20.79 -9.35
C ALA A 93 -3.93 20.71 -8.38
N ALA A 94 -4.44 19.50 -8.12
CA ALA A 94 -5.56 19.27 -7.22
C ALA A 94 -5.13 18.88 -5.80
N MET A 95 -3.83 18.83 -5.51
CA MET A 95 -3.29 18.29 -4.26
C MET A 95 -3.91 18.91 -3.00
N PRO A 96 -4.08 20.24 -2.88
CA PRO A 96 -4.69 20.83 -1.68
C PRO A 96 -6.13 20.38 -1.45
N LYS A 97 -6.91 20.22 -2.52
CA LYS A 97 -8.30 19.72 -2.43
C LYS A 97 -8.33 18.24 -2.08
N LEU A 98 -7.36 17.48 -2.59
CA LEU A 98 -7.23 16.06 -2.33
C LEU A 98 -6.83 15.77 -0.88
N GLU A 99 -5.88 16.53 -0.33
CA GLU A 99 -5.50 16.48 1.09
C GLU A 99 -6.71 16.76 1.99
N ALA A 100 -7.50 17.79 1.69
CA ALA A 100 -8.72 18.11 2.43
C ALA A 100 -9.76 16.99 2.34
N ALA A 101 -10.00 16.43 1.16
CA ALA A 101 -10.94 15.33 0.97
C ALA A 101 -10.51 14.07 1.72
N PHE A 102 -9.21 13.77 1.75
CA PHE A 102 -8.64 12.64 2.47
C PHE A 102 -8.80 12.82 3.98
N LEU A 103 -8.48 14.00 4.50
CA LEU A 103 -8.68 14.34 5.90
C LEU A 103 -10.14 14.13 6.32
N MET A 104 -11.10 14.64 5.53
CA MET A 104 -12.53 14.45 5.82
C MET A 104 -12.94 12.98 5.77
N ALA A 105 -12.48 12.24 4.77
CA ALA A 105 -12.79 10.81 4.62
C ALA A 105 -12.28 9.98 5.80
N ILE A 106 -11.07 10.26 6.28
CA ILE A 106 -10.50 9.61 7.45
C ILE A 106 -11.21 10.04 8.73
N ALA A 107 -11.48 11.34 8.91
CA ALA A 107 -12.17 11.85 10.09
C ALA A 107 -13.59 11.28 10.25
N ASP A 108 -14.28 11.00 9.14
CA ASP A 108 -15.58 10.31 9.18
C ASP A 108 -15.40 8.83 9.55
N LEU A 109 -14.41 8.16 8.97
CA LEU A 109 -14.15 6.75 9.23
C LEU A 109 -13.75 6.52 10.70
N THR A 110 -13.02 7.45 11.33
CA THR A 110 -12.67 7.35 12.76
C THR A 110 -13.83 7.58 13.71
N ARG A 111 -14.96 8.14 13.25
CA ARG A 111 -16.15 8.30 14.09
C ARG A 111 -16.96 7.00 14.19
N TYR A 112 -16.95 6.18 13.14
CA TYR A 112 -17.88 5.06 13.01
C TYR A 112 -17.19 3.69 12.95
N ASP A 113 -16.01 3.60 12.35
CA ASP A 113 -15.42 2.32 11.94
C ASP A 113 -14.07 2.00 12.61
N ILE A 114 -13.37 3.00 13.16
CA ILE A 114 -12.06 2.78 13.82
C ILE A 114 -12.15 3.01 15.32
N GLU A 115 -11.58 2.06 16.07
CA GLU A 115 -11.46 2.11 17.52
C GLU A 115 -10.00 1.98 17.95
N ALA A 116 -9.64 2.63 19.06
CA ALA A 116 -8.29 2.60 19.59
C ALA A 116 -7.93 1.19 20.13
N GLY A 117 -6.98 0.52 19.47
CA GLY A 117 -6.52 -0.83 19.84
C GLY A 117 -7.32 -1.97 19.21
N ALA A 118 -8.27 -1.67 18.33
CA ALA A 118 -8.88 -2.66 17.45
C ALA A 118 -8.04 -2.84 16.17
N PRO A 119 -8.09 -4.01 15.51
CA PRO A 119 -7.48 -4.19 14.19
C PRO A 119 -8.05 -3.19 13.18
N ILE A 120 -7.19 -2.62 12.35
CA ILE A 120 -7.59 -1.69 11.29
C ILE A 120 -7.94 -2.47 10.02
N ASP A 121 -9.14 -2.25 9.47
CA ASP A 121 -9.53 -2.76 8.15
C ASP A 121 -8.90 -1.91 7.04
N ILE A 122 -7.70 -2.30 6.61
CA ILE A 122 -6.96 -1.62 5.53
C ILE A 122 -7.75 -1.56 4.21
N PRO A 123 -8.40 -2.66 3.74
CA PRO A 123 -9.29 -2.60 2.58
C PRO A 123 -10.37 -1.51 2.67
N LEU A 124 -11.03 -1.37 3.82
CA LEU A 124 -12.06 -0.34 4.05
C LEU A 124 -11.46 1.07 3.95
N VAL A 125 -10.34 1.32 4.65
CA VAL A 125 -9.65 2.62 4.62
C VAL A 125 -9.25 2.98 3.19
N ARG A 126 -8.67 2.03 2.44
CA ARG A 126 -8.29 2.23 1.03
C ARG A 126 -9.52 2.53 0.17
N ALA A 127 -10.62 1.82 0.35
CA ALA A 127 -11.84 2.05 -0.41
C ALA A 127 -12.46 3.42 -0.11
N ARG A 128 -12.34 3.92 1.12
CA ARG A 128 -12.76 5.29 1.48
C ARG A 128 -11.82 6.32 0.85
N LEU A 129 -10.52 6.05 0.95
CA LEU A 129 -9.40 6.65 0.22
C LEU A 129 -9.72 6.96 -1.23
N GLN A 130 -9.92 5.88 -1.95
CA GLN A 130 -10.14 5.86 -3.39
C GLN A 130 -11.39 6.65 -3.76
N ARG A 131 -12.50 6.47 -3.03
CA ARG A 131 -13.74 7.24 -3.29
C ARG A 131 -13.54 8.74 -3.14
N ALA A 132 -12.76 9.17 -2.14
CA ALA A 132 -12.43 10.58 -1.97
C ALA A 132 -11.58 11.10 -3.16
N ALA A 133 -10.59 10.31 -3.60
CA ALA A 133 -9.77 10.65 -4.76
C ALA A 133 -10.60 10.76 -6.05
N ASP A 134 -11.48 9.78 -6.29
CA ASP A 134 -12.35 9.73 -7.47
C ASP A 134 -13.33 10.91 -7.48
N THR A 135 -13.78 11.38 -6.31
CA THR A 135 -14.67 12.55 -6.20
C THR A 135 -13.96 13.84 -6.63
N VAL A 136 -12.69 14.00 -6.29
CA VAL A 136 -11.90 15.21 -6.58
C VAL A 136 -11.35 15.19 -8.01
N LEU A 137 -10.83 14.04 -8.44
CA LEU A 137 -10.06 13.90 -9.69
C LEU A 137 -10.88 13.32 -10.84
N GLY A 138 -12.01 12.68 -10.54
CA GLY A 138 -12.71 11.79 -11.45
C GLY A 138 -12.22 10.34 -11.31
N PRO A 139 -13.07 9.36 -11.64
CA PRO A 139 -12.74 7.95 -11.49
C PRO A 139 -11.59 7.53 -12.40
N GLY A 140 -10.73 6.64 -11.91
CA GLY A 140 -9.69 5.98 -12.71
C GLY A 140 -8.45 6.84 -13.02
N VAL A 141 -8.35 8.06 -12.47
CA VAL A 141 -7.17 8.92 -12.64
C VAL A 141 -5.98 8.44 -11.81
N THR A 142 -6.25 7.89 -10.63
CA THR A 142 -5.22 7.45 -9.69
C THR A 142 -5.71 6.24 -8.89
N THR A 143 -4.77 5.46 -8.38
CA THR A 143 -5.05 4.37 -7.43
C THR A 143 -4.38 4.67 -6.10
N VAL A 144 -5.14 4.61 -5.00
CA VAL A 144 -4.63 4.84 -3.65
C VAL A 144 -3.93 3.59 -3.11
N PHE A 145 -2.69 3.78 -2.66
CA PHE A 145 -1.90 2.79 -1.93
C PHE A 145 -1.69 3.24 -0.50
N ILE A 146 -1.90 2.34 0.46
CA ILE A 146 -1.64 2.60 1.88
C ILE A 146 -0.31 1.93 2.21
N HIS A 147 0.66 2.71 2.66
CA HIS A 147 1.95 2.21 3.15
C HIS A 147 1.82 1.76 4.61
N GLU A 148 1.11 2.56 5.39
CA GLU A 148 1.02 2.38 6.83
C GLU A 148 -0.32 2.94 7.31
N ALA A 149 -0.97 2.20 8.21
CA ALA A 149 -2.07 2.71 9.01
C ALA A 149 -1.89 2.17 10.43
N MET A 150 -1.92 3.07 11.41
CA MET A 150 -1.71 2.71 12.80
C MET A 150 -2.60 3.53 13.73
N THR A 151 -2.90 2.95 14.90
CA THR A 151 -3.48 3.67 16.02
C THR A 151 -2.43 3.85 17.10
N SER A 152 -2.19 5.09 17.55
CA SER A 152 -1.42 5.39 18.76
C SER A 152 -2.37 5.72 19.90
N ARG A 153 -2.02 5.35 21.12
CA ARG A 153 -2.70 5.83 22.34
C ARG A 153 -1.92 6.99 22.95
#